data_AF-A0A3B5LLQ5-F1
#
_entry.id   AF-A0A3B5LLQ5-F1
#
_cell.length_a   1.000
_cell.length_b   1.000
_cell.length_c   1.000
_cell.angle_alpha   90.00
_cell.angle_beta   90.00
_cell.angle_gamma   90.00
#
_symmetry.space_group_name_H-M   'P 1'
#
loop_
_entity.id
_entity.type
_entity.pdbx_description
1 polymer ?
#
loop_
_entity_poly.entity_id
_entity_poly.type
_entity_poly.pdbx_seq_one_letter_code
_entity_poly.pdbx_strand_id
1 'polypeptide(L)'
;MPEVLIVGDEAVNGISHVCNPKKTRVISFLGDTVSDLTRKVLSLTADQPDVESLVVHVGANDVAKQKSGILKNDFNILLNTMGKLKMKLFLSGPIPSPQWGDEKHSRLDMINKWLIKSCSANLFIWKSIERVFGEKRVFVKKMNKGHNNTLSTDF
;
A
#
# COMPACT_ATOMS: atom_id res chain seq x y z
N MET A 1 8.85 9.06 20.12
CA MET A 1 8.25 9.47 18.84
C MET A 1 8.07 8.24 17.98
N PRO A 2 7.01 8.14 17.16
CA PRO A 2 6.77 6.96 16.35
C PRO A 2 7.82 6.84 15.23
N GLU A 3 8.51 5.71 15.18
CA GLU A 3 9.49 5.37 14.13
C GLU A 3 8.78 4.90 12.85
N VAL A 4 7.55 4.39 12.98
CA VAL A 4 6.74 3.83 11.88
C VAL A 4 5.37 4.49 11.82
N LEU A 5 5.02 4.97 10.62
CA LEU A 5 3.68 5.46 10.30
C LEU A 5 3.00 4.45 9.37
N ILE A 6 1.86 3.90 9.79
CA ILE A 6 1.00 3.06 8.97
C ILE A 6 -0.22 3.88 8.57
N VAL A 7 -0.48 3.98 7.28
CA VAL A 7 -1.60 4.71 6.69
C VAL A 7 -2.35 3.77 5.76
N GLY A 8 -3.67 3.73 5.82
CA GLY A 8 -4.40 2.91 4.87
C GLY A 8 -5.91 3.06 4.90
N ASP A 9 -6.56 2.23 4.10
CA ASP A 9 -8.01 2.10 4.08
C ASP A 9 -8.53 1.34 5.32
N GLU A 10 -9.75 0.82 5.25
CA GLU A 10 -10.39 0.11 6.37
C GLU A 10 -9.62 -1.12 6.85
N ALA A 11 -8.78 -1.73 6.01
CA ALA A 11 -8.06 -2.93 6.40
C ALA A 11 -7.00 -2.68 7.48
N VAL A 12 -6.52 -1.44 7.64
CA VAL A 12 -5.64 -1.07 8.75
C VAL A 12 -6.41 -0.53 9.95
N ASN A 13 -7.74 -0.39 9.86
CA ASN A 13 -8.52 0.00 11.00
C ASN A 13 -8.41 -1.06 12.09
N GLY A 14 -8.17 -0.61 13.32
CA GLY A 14 -8.05 -1.50 14.46
C GLY A 14 -6.69 -2.18 14.62
N ILE A 15 -5.74 -2.19 13.66
CA ILE A 15 -4.46 -2.91 13.86
C ILE A 15 -3.53 -2.27 14.90
N SER A 16 -3.89 -1.10 15.45
CA SER A 16 -3.10 -0.43 16.49
C SER A 16 -2.91 -1.28 17.74
N HIS A 17 -3.86 -2.16 18.09
CA HIS A 17 -3.77 -3.03 19.28
C HIS A 17 -2.68 -4.10 19.17
N VAL A 18 -2.28 -4.48 17.95
CA VAL A 18 -1.17 -5.42 17.71
C VAL A 18 0.17 -4.72 17.45
N CYS A 19 0.18 -3.38 17.39
CA CYS A 19 1.38 -2.58 17.19
C CYS A 19 1.95 -2.09 18.53
N ASN A 20 3.23 -1.73 18.56
CA ASN A 20 3.80 -1.03 19.71
C ASN A 20 3.40 0.46 19.65
N PRO A 21 2.52 0.96 20.54
CA PRO A 21 1.98 2.33 20.43
C PRO A 21 3.03 3.42 20.68
N LYS A 22 4.18 3.08 21.27
CA LYS A 22 5.29 4.03 21.47
C LYS A 22 6.13 4.23 20.21
N LYS A 23 6.12 3.25 19.30
CA LYS A 23 6.95 3.20 18.08
C LYS A 23 6.14 3.28 16.80
N THR A 24 4.85 3.01 16.84
CA THR A 24 4.00 2.89 15.65
C THR A 24 2.76 3.75 15.81
N ARG A 25 2.50 4.58 14.80
CA ARG A 25 1.25 5.33 14.65
C ARG A 25 0.47 4.73 13.48
N VAL A 26 -0.81 4.44 13.70
CA VAL A 26 -1.71 3.89 12.67
C VAL A 26 -2.81 4.92 12.38
N ILE A 27 -3.05 5.20 11.10
CA ILE A 27 -4.10 6.11 10.63
C ILE A 27 -4.90 5.37 9.55
N SER A 28 -6.20 5.22 9.76
CA SER A 28 -7.12 4.62 8.79
C SER A 28 -8.06 5.67 8.22
N PHE A 29 -8.31 5.60 6.92
CA PHE A 29 -9.27 6.43 6.21
C PHE A 29 -10.30 5.53 5.51
N LEU A 30 -11.50 5.48 6.07
CA LEU A 30 -12.59 4.66 5.53
C LEU A 30 -13.05 5.21 4.17
N GLY A 31 -13.19 4.33 3.18
CA GLY A 31 -13.73 4.58 1.84
C GLY A 31 -12.74 5.18 0.85
N ASP A 32 -11.53 5.52 1.33
CA ASP A 32 -10.48 6.16 0.55
C ASP A 32 -10.02 5.24 -0.59
N THR A 33 -9.85 5.85 -1.75
CA THR A 33 -9.17 5.26 -2.91
C THR A 33 -7.67 5.51 -2.87
N VAL A 34 -6.91 4.86 -3.76
CA VAL A 34 -5.47 5.14 -3.97
C VAL A 34 -5.24 6.64 -4.21
N SER A 35 -6.08 7.26 -5.04
CA SER A 35 -6.03 8.69 -5.33
C SER A 35 -6.26 9.56 -4.09
N ASP A 36 -7.22 9.20 -3.25
CA ASP A 36 -7.54 9.96 -2.03
C ASP A 36 -6.39 9.90 -1.03
N LEU A 37 -5.86 8.70 -0.81
CA LEU A 37 -4.77 8.46 0.14
C LEU A 37 -3.48 9.15 -0.29
N THR A 38 -3.19 9.18 -1.60
CA THR A 38 -2.01 9.86 -2.16
C THR A 38 -1.95 11.33 -1.75
N ARG A 39 -3.10 12.04 -1.75
CA ARG A 39 -3.17 13.45 -1.33
C ARG A 39 -2.90 13.63 0.16
N LYS A 40 -3.36 12.68 0.98
CA LYS A 40 -3.23 12.74 2.45
C LYS A 40 -1.83 12.36 2.93
N VAL A 41 -1.17 11.40 2.28
CA VAL A 41 0.16 10.91 2.66
C VAL A 41 1.20 12.04 2.70
N LEU A 42 1.15 12.98 1.76
CA LEU A 42 2.06 14.13 1.76
C LEU A 42 1.89 15.02 3.00
N SER A 43 0.65 15.37 3.34
CA SER A 43 0.38 16.18 4.53
C SER A 43 0.79 15.45 5.82
N LEU A 44 0.47 14.15 5.93
CA LEU A 44 0.80 13.35 7.12
C LEU A 44 2.30 13.21 7.37
N THR A 45 3.09 13.14 6.30
CA THR A 45 4.55 12.99 6.40
C THR A 45 5.25 14.33 6.64
N ALA A 46 4.68 15.44 6.18
CA ALA A 46 5.20 16.79 6.48
C ALA A 46 5.14 17.10 7.98
N ASP A 47 4.08 16.66 8.65
CA ASP A 47 3.87 16.90 10.10
C ASP A 47 4.71 15.98 11.00
N GLN A 48 5.48 15.04 10.45
CA GLN A 48 6.15 13.98 11.20
C GLN A 48 7.59 13.73 10.70
N PRO A 49 8.52 14.68 10.88
CA PRO A 49 9.89 14.60 10.34
C PRO A 49 10.72 13.44 10.90
N ASP A 50 10.38 12.92 12.08
CA ASP A 50 11.12 11.85 12.77
C ASP A 50 10.67 10.43 12.39
N VAL A 51 9.71 10.29 11.48
CA VAL A 51 9.26 8.97 11.02
C VAL A 51 10.29 8.37 10.07
N GLU A 52 10.82 7.20 10.42
CA GLU A 52 11.80 6.49 9.61
C GLU A 52 11.17 5.63 8.51
N SER A 53 9.94 5.16 8.73
CA SER A 53 9.26 4.21 7.84
C SER A 53 7.79 4.56 7.64
N LEU A 54 7.36 4.63 6.39
CA LEU A 54 5.96 4.77 5.99
C LEU A 54 5.45 3.48 5.35
N VAL A 55 4.31 3.02 5.85
CA VAL A 55 3.58 1.86 5.32
C VAL A 55 2.24 2.35 4.82
N VAL A 56 1.96 2.09 3.54
CA VAL A 56 0.69 2.44 2.90
C VAL A 56 -0.06 1.17 2.56
N HIS A 57 -1.32 1.06 2.94
CA HIS A 57 -2.22 -0.03 2.53
C HIS A 57 -3.46 0.54 1.87
N VAL A 58 -3.70 0.24 0.59
CA VAL A 58 -4.84 0.81 -0.14
C VAL A 58 -5.19 0.00 -1.38
N GLY A 59 -6.42 0.18 -1.85
CA GLY A 59 -6.87 -0.24 -3.17
C GLY A 59 -8.13 -1.09 -3.12
N ALA A 60 -8.64 -1.45 -1.93
CA ALA A 60 -9.81 -2.31 -1.82
C ALA A 60 -11.06 -1.59 -2.36
N ASN A 61 -11.17 -0.30 -2.04
CA ASN A 61 -12.24 0.57 -2.51
C ASN A 61 -12.21 0.79 -4.03
N ASP A 62 -11.01 0.87 -4.63
CA ASP A 62 -10.85 0.99 -6.09
C ASP A 62 -11.25 -0.29 -6.83
N VAL A 63 -10.88 -1.45 -6.27
CA VAL A 63 -11.34 -2.74 -6.78
C VAL A 63 -12.86 -2.83 -6.66
N ALA A 64 -13.44 -2.44 -5.53
CA ALA A 64 -14.89 -2.44 -5.36
C ALA A 64 -15.63 -1.53 -6.36
N LYS A 65 -15.08 -0.35 -6.69
CA LYS A 65 -15.70 0.68 -7.56
C LYS A 65 -15.52 0.48 -9.08
N GLN A 66 -15.02 -0.67 -9.55
CA GLN A 66 -14.88 -0.98 -11.00
C GLN A 66 -13.94 -0.10 -11.85
N LYS A 67 -12.97 0.62 -11.25
CA LYS A 67 -12.08 1.55 -11.98
C LYS A 67 -10.68 0.98 -12.32
N SER A 68 -10.61 -0.21 -12.93
CA SER A 68 -9.34 -0.95 -13.13
C SER A 68 -8.28 -0.24 -14.00
N GLY A 69 -8.68 0.50 -15.03
CA GLY A 69 -7.75 1.25 -15.89
C GLY A 69 -7.13 2.46 -15.19
N ILE A 70 -7.92 3.15 -14.37
CA ILE A 70 -7.49 4.32 -13.57
C ILE A 70 -6.60 3.85 -12.42
N LEU A 71 -6.89 2.69 -11.83
CA LEU A 71 -6.21 2.19 -10.64
C LEU A 71 -4.69 2.00 -10.81
N LYS A 72 -4.23 1.48 -11.96
CA LYS A 72 -2.79 1.37 -12.23
C LYS A 72 -2.11 2.74 -12.28
N ASN A 73 -2.76 3.72 -12.91
CA ASN A 73 -2.25 5.08 -12.98
C ASN A 73 -2.21 5.72 -11.59
N ASP A 74 -3.25 5.54 -10.79
CA ASP A 74 -3.31 6.04 -9.42
C ASP A 74 -2.19 5.46 -8.56
N PHE A 75 -1.91 4.15 -8.69
CA PHE A 75 -0.76 3.54 -8.02
C PHE A 75 0.58 4.09 -8.50
N ASN A 76 0.75 4.38 -9.80
CA ASN A 76 1.97 5.02 -10.30
C ASN A 76 2.16 6.42 -9.68
N ILE A 77 1.09 7.21 -9.56
CA ILE A 77 1.13 8.52 -8.91
C ILE A 77 1.49 8.37 -7.43
N LEU A 78 0.90 7.41 -6.73
CA LEU A 78 1.22 7.09 -5.34
C LEU A 78 2.70 6.71 -5.18
N LEU A 79 3.20 5.80 -6.00
CA LEU A 79 4.60 5.35 -5.97
C LEU A 79 5.58 6.49 -6.24
N ASN A 80 5.30 7.34 -7.23
CA ASN A 80 6.12 8.52 -7.54
C ASN A 80 6.09 9.54 -6.39
N THR A 81 4.96 9.70 -5.73
CA THR A 81 4.79 10.60 -4.58
C THR A 81 5.59 10.08 -3.38
N MET A 82 5.41 8.80 -3.06
CA MET A 82 6.14 8.14 -1.99
C MET A 82 7.64 8.14 -2.25
N GLY A 83 8.09 7.87 -3.48
CA GLY A 83 9.51 7.80 -3.85
C GLY A 83 10.31 9.10 -3.65
N LYS A 84 9.63 10.25 -3.51
CA LYS A 84 10.25 11.54 -3.17
C LYS A 84 10.55 11.68 -1.67
N LEU A 85 9.94 10.86 -0.83
CA LEU A 85 10.14 10.90 0.62
C LEU A 85 11.50 10.31 1.00
N LYS A 86 12.16 10.92 1.99
CA LYS A 86 13.48 10.48 2.48
C LYS A 86 13.39 9.42 3.58
N MET A 87 12.38 8.55 3.53
CA MET A 87 12.11 7.50 4.53
C MET A 87 12.02 6.12 3.86
N LYS A 88 11.98 5.04 4.66
CA LYS A 88 11.74 3.69 4.14
C LYS A 88 10.26 3.56 3.76
N LEU A 89 9.98 3.02 2.58
CA LEU A 89 8.64 2.98 2.02
C LEU A 89 8.17 1.54 1.85
N PHE A 90 6.97 1.28 2.32
CA PHE A 90 6.29 0.00 2.25
C PHE A 90 4.90 0.24 1.66
N LEU A 91 4.54 -0.52 0.63
CA LEU A 91 3.20 -0.45 0.03
C LEU A 91 2.60 -1.86 0.02
N SER A 92 1.39 -1.95 0.55
CA SER A 92 0.54 -3.13 0.51
C SER A 92 -0.62 -2.85 -0.43
N GLY A 93 -0.82 -3.75 -1.39
CA GLY A 93 -2.01 -3.77 -2.23
C GLY A 93 -3.24 -4.27 -1.49
N PRO A 94 -4.41 -4.23 -2.16
CA PRO A 94 -5.67 -4.69 -1.59
C PRO A 94 -5.66 -6.18 -1.24
N ILE A 95 -6.44 -6.53 -0.22
CA ILE A 95 -6.68 -7.91 0.24
C ILE A 95 -8.07 -8.36 -0.23
N PRO A 96 -8.24 -9.62 -0.66
CA PRO A 96 -9.55 -10.13 -1.06
C PRO A 96 -10.52 -10.12 0.11
N SER A 97 -11.78 -9.76 -0.15
CA SER A 97 -12.87 -9.95 0.81
C SER A 97 -13.68 -11.19 0.43
N PRO A 98 -14.11 -12.03 1.40
CA PRO A 98 -14.91 -13.23 1.12
C PRO A 98 -16.24 -12.96 0.41
N GLN A 99 -16.77 -11.73 0.53
CA GLN A 99 -18.03 -11.32 -0.10
C GLN A 99 -17.87 -10.84 -1.56
N TRP A 100 -16.66 -10.90 -2.12
CA TRP A 100 -16.39 -10.47 -3.49
C TRP A 100 -16.71 -11.59 -4.48
N GLY A 101 -17.37 -11.26 -5.59
CA GLY A 101 -17.57 -12.20 -6.69
C GLY A 101 -16.32 -12.35 -7.57
N ASP A 102 -16.32 -13.35 -8.44
CA ASP A 102 -15.20 -13.74 -9.32
C ASP A 102 -14.59 -12.57 -10.09
N GLU A 103 -15.40 -11.63 -10.57
CA GLU A 103 -14.94 -10.44 -11.31
C GLU A 103 -14.01 -9.56 -10.44
N LYS A 104 -14.36 -9.34 -9.18
CA LYS A 104 -13.55 -8.55 -8.25
C LYS A 104 -12.27 -9.30 -7.86
N HIS A 105 -12.34 -10.62 -7.71
CA HIS A 105 -11.16 -11.45 -7.48
C HIS A 105 -10.19 -11.45 -8.68
N SER A 106 -10.71 -11.53 -9.91
CA SER A 106 -9.90 -11.45 -11.13
C SER A 106 -9.20 -10.08 -11.25
N ARG A 107 -9.93 -8.99 -10.96
CA ARG A 107 -9.36 -7.63 -10.99
C ARG A 107 -8.32 -7.41 -9.90
N LEU A 108 -8.57 -7.94 -8.70
CA LEU A 108 -7.62 -7.95 -7.61
C LEU A 108 -6.32 -8.68 -8.01
N ASP A 109 -6.45 -9.88 -8.58
CA ASP A 109 -5.31 -10.68 -9.05
C ASP A 109 -4.51 -9.94 -10.13
N MET A 110 -5.18 -9.30 -11.09
CA MET A 110 -4.53 -8.46 -12.11
C MET A 110 -3.74 -7.30 -11.48
N ILE A 111 -4.32 -6.60 -10.50
CA ILE A 111 -3.66 -5.47 -9.84
C ILE A 111 -2.50 -5.94 -8.95
N ASN A 112 -2.67 -7.02 -8.20
CA ASN A 112 -1.61 -7.57 -7.36
C ASN A 112 -0.43 -8.06 -8.20
N LYS A 113 -0.68 -8.77 -9.30
CA LYS A 113 0.36 -9.16 -10.27
C LYS A 113 1.08 -7.95 -10.86
N TRP A 114 0.32 -6.92 -11.22
CA TRP A 114 0.90 -5.69 -11.75
C TRP A 114 1.74 -4.95 -10.70
N LEU A 115 1.26 -4.79 -9.46
CA LEU A 115 2.01 -4.17 -8.36
C LEU A 115 3.33 -4.89 -8.09
N ILE A 116 3.32 -6.23 -8.12
CA ILE A 116 4.52 -7.05 -7.98
C ILE A 116 5.52 -6.79 -9.12
N LYS A 117 5.03 -6.62 -10.37
CA LYS A 117 5.88 -6.37 -11.55
C LYS A 117 6.40 -4.93 -11.61
N SER A 118 5.52 -3.95 -11.35
CA SER A 118 5.78 -2.52 -11.53
C SER A 118 6.65 -1.92 -10.44
N CYS A 119 6.60 -2.47 -9.24
CA CYS A 119 7.60 -2.13 -8.25
C CYS A 119 8.87 -2.93 -8.52
N SER A 120 9.77 -2.34 -9.32
CA SER A 120 11.11 -2.90 -9.56
C SER A 120 11.75 -3.28 -8.24
N ALA A 121 12.01 -4.57 -8.06
CA ALA A 121 12.67 -5.24 -6.93
C ALA A 121 12.14 -4.99 -5.51
N ASN A 122 11.25 -4.00 -5.30
CA ASN A 122 11.12 -3.50 -3.95
C ASN A 122 9.77 -2.91 -3.47
N LEU A 123 8.70 -3.63 -3.77
CA LEU A 123 7.47 -3.56 -2.98
C LEU A 123 7.55 -4.50 -1.77
N PHE A 124 7.34 -3.98 -0.57
CA PHE A 124 7.15 -4.81 0.62
C PHE A 124 5.67 -4.82 0.98
N ILE A 125 4.96 -5.84 0.51
CA ILE A 125 3.60 -6.14 0.94
C ILE A 125 3.70 -6.71 2.36
N TRP A 126 3.02 -6.06 3.31
CA TRP A 126 3.12 -6.34 4.74
C TRP A 126 2.66 -7.77 5.06
N LYS A 127 3.60 -8.64 5.43
CA LYS A 127 3.41 -10.04 5.84
C LYS A 127 2.79 -10.22 7.24
N SER A 128 1.90 -9.32 7.68
CA SER A 128 1.34 -9.37 9.04
C SER A 128 -0.10 -8.88 9.19
N ILE A 129 -0.90 -8.98 8.13
CA ILE A 129 -2.37 -9.12 8.31
C ILE A 129 -2.77 -10.60 8.39
N GLU A 130 -2.00 -11.52 7.79
CA GLU A 130 -2.26 -12.97 7.85
C GLU A 130 -2.26 -13.56 9.28
N ARG A 131 -1.42 -13.04 10.19
CA ARG A 131 -1.40 -13.52 11.59
C ARG A 131 -2.65 -13.08 12.38
N VAL A 132 -3.45 -12.15 11.82
CA VAL A 132 -4.73 -11.71 12.35
C VAL A 132 -5.92 -12.33 11.57
N PHE A 133 -5.74 -12.70 10.29
CA PHE A 133 -6.84 -13.11 9.39
C PHE A 133 -6.78 -14.54 8.82
N GLY A 134 -5.83 -15.39 9.22
CA GLY A 134 -6.02 -16.84 9.23
C GLY A 134 -6.02 -17.62 7.90
N GLU A 135 -5.78 -17.02 6.72
CA GLU A 135 -5.71 -17.82 5.48
C GLU A 135 -4.78 -17.26 4.37
N LYS A 136 -4.28 -18.19 3.56
CA LYS A 136 -2.97 -18.21 2.89
C LYS A 136 -2.77 -17.27 1.69
N ARG A 137 -1.59 -16.61 1.68
CA ARG A 137 -0.54 -16.42 0.63
C ARG A 137 -0.06 -14.97 0.55
N VAL A 138 1.18 -14.67 0.99
CA VAL A 138 1.86 -13.38 0.71
C VAL A 138 3.38 -13.54 0.45
N PHE A 139 3.84 -12.99 -0.68
CA PHE A 139 5.25 -12.89 -1.11
C PHE A 139 5.92 -11.61 -0.59
N VAL A 140 7.23 -11.64 -0.28
CA VAL A 140 7.99 -10.54 0.36
C VAL A 140 9.35 -10.31 -0.28
N LYS A 141 9.73 -9.04 -0.54
CA LYS A 141 11.12 -8.61 -0.84
C LYS A 141 11.40 -7.14 -0.45
N LYS A 142 12.66 -6.80 -0.14
CA LYS A 142 13.14 -5.54 0.51
C LYS A 142 13.70 -4.51 -0.50
N MET A 143 13.40 -3.21 -0.31
CA MET A 143 14.06 -2.05 -0.97
C MET A 143 15.49 -1.82 -0.48
N ASN A 144 16.44 -1.69 -1.42
CA ASN A 144 17.67 -0.90 -1.23
C ASN A 144 17.70 0.22 -2.27
N LYS A 145 18.10 1.44 -1.85
CA LYS A 145 18.31 2.59 -2.72
C LYS A 145 19.38 2.25 -3.77
N GLY A 146 19.04 2.35 -5.05
CA GLY A 146 20.06 2.24 -6.10
C GLY A 146 19.51 2.18 -7.52
N HIS A 147 19.64 3.33 -8.19
CA HIS A 147 19.77 3.56 -9.63
C HIS A 147 18.57 3.33 -10.58
N ASN A 148 18.24 4.46 -11.23
CA ASN A 148 17.62 4.69 -12.53
C ASN A 148 17.32 3.43 -13.34
N ASN A 149 16.08 3.28 -13.80
CA ASN A 149 15.82 2.58 -15.05
C ASN A 149 14.64 3.19 -15.82
N THR A 150 14.94 3.44 -17.07
CA THR A 150 14.11 3.91 -18.18
C THR A 150 12.91 2.98 -18.38
N LEU A 151 11.72 3.56 -18.52
CA LEU A 151 10.50 2.86 -18.91
C LEU A 151 10.63 2.42 -20.38
N SER A 152 10.67 1.12 -20.64
CA SER A 152 10.28 0.56 -21.94
C SER A 152 8.90 -0.03 -21.77
N THR A 153 7.94 0.57 -22.46
CA THR A 153 6.60 0.03 -22.72
C THR A 153 6.73 -1.21 -23.59
N ASP A 154 6.02 -2.28 -23.24
CA ASP A 154 5.37 -3.18 -24.20
C ASP A 154 4.31 -4.05 -23.45
N PHE A 155 3.07 -3.89 -23.93
CA PHE A 155 1.78 -4.61 -23.75
C PHE A 155 1.42 -5.24 -22.38
#